data_AF-A0AA38VN85-F1
#
_entry.id   AF-A0AA38VN85-F1
#
_cell.length_a   1.000
_cell.length_b   1.000
_cell.length_c   1.000
_cell.angle_alpha   90.00
_cell.angle_beta   90.00
_cell.angle_gamma   90.00
#
_symmetry.space_group_name_H-M   'P 1'
#
loop_
_entity.id
_entity.type
_entity.pdbx_description
1 polymer ?
#
loop_
_entity_poly.entity_id
_entity_poly.type
_entity_poly.pdbx_seq_one_letter_code
_entity_poly.pdbx_strand_id
1 'polypeptide(L)'
;MTPGALLRPTRSLRPLLQSSSIPRRRWASSVGPSLTGEFYKTFTRPVAKCLLLAMFTYQLAYYAWVKLETDEIRHEKDAEIASLEEQVKALQSKAAKP
;
A
#
# COMPACT_ATOMS: atom_id res chain seq x y z
N MET A 1 -11.89 -74.96 -11.38
CA MET A 1 -12.91 -74.48 -10.41
C MET A 1 -12.21 -73.78 -9.27
N THR A 2 -12.23 -72.44 -9.25
CA THR A 2 -12.52 -71.51 -8.14
C THR A 2 -12.26 -70.06 -8.64
N PRO A 3 -12.99 -69.06 -8.13
CA PRO A 3 -13.61 -68.03 -8.97
C PRO A 3 -12.97 -66.64 -8.88
N GLY A 4 -13.48 -65.74 -9.72
CA GLY A 4 -12.96 -64.41 -9.99
C GLY A 4 -12.85 -63.45 -8.80
N ALA A 5 -11.87 -62.56 -8.93
CA ALA A 5 -11.80 -61.31 -8.18
C ALA A 5 -12.05 -60.15 -9.17
N LEU A 6 -13.20 -59.52 -8.99
CA LEU A 6 -13.67 -58.34 -9.69
C LEU A 6 -13.06 -57.06 -9.08
N LEU A 7 -12.79 -56.09 -9.96
CA LEU A 7 -12.85 -54.63 -9.74
C LEU A 7 -11.72 -53.94 -8.94
N ARG A 8 -11.01 -53.03 -9.64
CA ARG A 8 -11.16 -51.57 -9.45
C ARG A 8 -10.24 -50.79 -10.41
N PRO A 9 -10.76 -50.10 -11.43
CA PRO A 9 -10.02 -49.01 -12.05
C PRO A 9 -10.09 -47.80 -11.10
N THR A 10 -8.96 -47.42 -10.53
CA THR A 10 -8.79 -46.17 -9.80
C THR A 10 -8.85 -45.02 -10.80
N ARG A 11 -10.04 -44.47 -10.99
CA ARG A 11 -10.26 -43.24 -11.76
C ARG A 11 -9.74 -42.06 -10.92
N SER A 12 -8.48 -41.68 -11.12
CA SER A 12 -7.95 -40.42 -10.59
C SER A 12 -8.56 -39.26 -11.38
N LEU A 13 -9.53 -38.59 -10.76
CA LEU A 13 -9.99 -37.27 -11.21
C LEU A 13 -9.50 -36.26 -10.20
N ARG A 14 -8.56 -35.39 -10.61
CA ARG A 14 -8.44 -33.98 -10.15
C ARG A 14 -7.27 -33.25 -10.85
N PRO A 15 -7.30 -31.90 -10.90
CA PRO A 15 -7.64 -31.19 -12.13
C PRO A 15 -6.62 -30.08 -12.42
N LEU A 16 -7.02 -29.11 -13.25
CA LEU A 16 -6.56 -27.71 -13.32
C LEU A 16 -5.98 -27.36 -14.68
N LEU A 17 -6.72 -26.47 -15.36
CA LEU A 17 -6.30 -25.52 -16.37
C LEU A 17 -4.79 -25.28 -16.31
N GLN A 18 -4.07 -25.97 -17.17
CA GLN A 18 -2.68 -25.72 -17.44
C GLN A 18 -2.64 -24.40 -18.22
N SER A 19 -2.61 -23.29 -17.49
CA SER A 19 -2.33 -21.98 -18.06
C SER A 19 -0.99 -22.11 -18.79
N SER A 20 -1.05 -22.10 -20.11
CA SER A 20 0.12 -22.13 -20.96
C SER A 20 0.92 -20.88 -20.64
N SER A 21 1.97 -21.02 -19.84
CA SER A 21 2.96 -19.98 -19.65
C SER A 21 3.64 -19.76 -21.00
N ILE A 22 3.17 -18.77 -21.77
CA ILE A 22 3.84 -18.33 -22.99
C ILE A 22 5.27 -17.95 -22.57
N PRO A 23 6.32 -18.61 -23.09
CA PRO A 23 7.68 -18.24 -22.74
C PRO A 23 7.94 -16.85 -23.32
N ARG A 24 8.02 -15.85 -22.43
CA ARG A 24 8.47 -14.50 -22.78
C ARG A 24 9.90 -14.63 -23.31
N ARG A 25 10.07 -14.57 -24.64
CA ARG A 25 11.36 -14.38 -25.29
C ARG A 25 11.96 -13.08 -24.75
N ARG A 26 12.96 -13.22 -23.87
CA ARG A 26 13.75 -12.10 -23.37
C ARG A 26 14.91 -11.95 -24.35
N TRP A 27 14.88 -10.89 -25.15
CA TRP A 27 15.98 -10.53 -26.03
C TRP A 27 17.24 -10.40 -25.18
N ALA A 28 18.19 -11.33 -25.37
CA ALA A 28 19.44 -11.33 -24.65
C ALA A 28 20.39 -10.34 -25.34
N SER A 29 20.49 -9.13 -24.81
CA SER A 29 21.75 -8.39 -24.92
C SER A 29 22.78 -9.18 -24.12
N SER A 30 23.92 -9.48 -24.73
CA SER A 30 24.95 -10.40 -24.26
C SER A 30 25.75 -9.90 -23.03
N VAL A 31 25.11 -9.18 -22.12
CA VAL A 31 25.67 -8.86 -20.81
C VAL A 31 25.29 -10.00 -19.88
N GLY A 32 26.23 -10.94 -19.69
CA GLY A 32 26.07 -12.01 -18.70
C GLY A 32 25.72 -11.44 -17.32
N PRO A 33 25.08 -12.22 -16.43
CA PRO A 33 24.73 -11.76 -15.10
C PRO A 33 25.97 -11.22 -14.39
N SER A 34 25.99 -9.92 -14.09
CA SER A 34 27.06 -9.34 -13.28
C SER A 34 26.94 -9.88 -11.85
N LEU A 35 28.07 -10.23 -11.23
CA LEU A 35 28.11 -10.70 -9.84
C LEU A 35 27.41 -9.71 -8.89
N THR A 36 27.56 -8.41 -9.15
CA THR A 36 26.89 -7.33 -8.41
C THR A 36 25.37 -7.32 -8.63
N GLY A 37 24.90 -7.63 -9.85
CA GLY A 37 23.49 -7.71 -10.19
C GLY A 37 22.78 -8.91 -9.55
N GLU A 38 23.46 -10.05 -9.43
CA GLU A 38 22.99 -11.23 -8.69
C GLU A 38 22.89 -10.93 -7.19
N PHE A 39 23.97 -10.39 -6.60
CA PHE A 39 23.99 -10.05 -5.17
C PHE A 39 22.89 -9.04 -4.78
N TYR A 40 22.69 -7.99 -5.58
CA TYR A 40 21.63 -7.01 -5.35
C TYR A 40 20.24 -7.65 -5.38
N LYS A 41 19.98 -8.58 -6.30
CA LYS A 41 18.68 -9.26 -6.39
C LYS A 41 18.42 -10.15 -5.19
N THR A 42 19.44 -10.86 -4.71
CA THR A 42 19.30 -11.87 -3.68
C THR A 42 19.27 -11.26 -2.27
N PHE A 43 20.15 -10.32 -1.97
CA PHE A 43 20.32 -9.83 -0.59
C PHE A 43 19.83 -8.40 -0.40
N THR A 44 20.19 -7.50 -1.31
CA THR A 44 19.90 -6.07 -1.12
C THR A 44 18.45 -5.73 -1.41
N ARG A 45 17.84 -6.31 -2.46
CA ARG A 45 16.49 -5.99 -2.90
C ARG A 45 15.42 -6.37 -1.87
N PRO A 46 15.45 -7.55 -1.20
CA PRO A 46 14.51 -7.86 -0.12
C PRO A 46 14.68 -6.93 1.08
N VAL A 47 15.92 -6.67 1.52
CA VAL A 47 16.20 -5.78 2.66
C VAL A 47 15.72 -4.36 2.37
N ALA A 48 16.01 -3.81 1.19
CA ALA A 48 15.56 -2.49 0.78
C ALA A 48 14.03 -2.40 0.77
N LYS A 49 13.33 -3.43 0.28
CA LYS A 49 11.86 -3.47 0.33
C LYS A 49 11.34 -3.41 1.76
N CYS A 50 11.90 -4.21 2.67
CA CYS A 50 11.48 -4.22 4.06
C CYS A 50 11.76 -2.88 4.75
N LEU A 51 12.95 -2.30 4.54
CA LEU A 51 13.32 -1.01 5.13
C LEU A 51 12.41 0.11 4.63
N LEU A 52 12.18 0.19 3.31
CA LEU A 52 11.32 1.22 2.73
C LEU A 52 9.87 1.05 3.17
N LEU A 53 9.35 -0.18 3.21
CA LEU A 53 8.00 -0.44 3.67
C LEU A 53 7.85 -0.10 5.16
N ALA A 54 8.81 -0.50 5.99
CA ALA A 54 8.82 -0.19 7.42
C ALA A 54 8.84 1.33 7.66
N MET A 55 9.75 2.03 6.99
CA MET A 55 9.84 3.49 7.03
C MET A 55 8.50 4.11 6.62
N PHE A 56 7.95 3.69 5.48
CA PHE A 56 6.67 4.19 4.98
C PHE A 56 5.51 3.96 5.96
N THR A 57 5.42 2.75 6.55
CA THR A 57 4.38 2.46 7.55
C THR A 57 4.52 3.33 8.79
N TYR A 58 5.76 3.58 9.25
CA TYR A 58 6.02 4.48 10.37
C TYR A 58 5.61 5.92 10.03
N GLN A 59 5.98 6.41 8.84
CA GLN A 59 5.61 7.75 8.40
C GLN A 59 4.10 7.93 8.32
N LEU A 60 3.36 6.94 7.79
CA LEU A 60 1.89 7.00 7.74
C LEU A 60 1.26 7.01 9.13
N ALA A 61 1.75 6.18 10.05
CA ALA A 61 1.24 6.14 11.41
C ALA A 61 1.49 7.47 12.14
N TYR A 62 2.71 8.01 12.04
CA TYR A 62 3.07 9.29 12.63
C TYR A 62 2.28 10.45 12.01
N TYR A 63 2.14 10.47 10.68
CA TYR A 63 1.33 11.47 10.00
C TYR A 63 -0.14 11.40 10.44
N ALA A 64 -0.72 10.20 10.51
CA ALA A 64 -2.10 10.01 10.96
C ALA A 64 -2.29 10.53 12.39
N TRP A 65 -1.33 10.26 13.29
CA TRP A 65 -1.34 10.79 14.65
C TRP A 65 -1.37 12.32 14.67
N VAL A 66 -0.40 12.97 14.02
CA VAL A 66 -0.28 14.43 14.00
C VAL A 66 -1.49 15.08 13.32
N LYS A 67 -2.05 14.44 12.29
CA LYS A 67 -3.22 14.96 11.57
C LYS A 67 -4.45 14.97 12.47
N LEU A 68 -4.68 13.93 13.27
CA LEU A 68 -5.79 13.90 14.23
C LEU A 68 -5.68 15.02 15.27
N GLU A 69 -4.49 15.27 15.82
CA GLU A 69 -4.26 16.38 16.75
C GLU A 69 -4.52 17.74 16.09
N THR A 70 -4.09 17.89 14.83
CA THR A 70 -4.27 19.14 14.09
C THR A 70 -5.74 19.41 13.76
N ASP A 71 -6.54 18.37 13.48
CA ASP A 71 -7.95 18.52 13.12
C ASP A 71 -8.76 19.13 14.29
N GLU A 72 -8.49 18.71 15.53
CA GLU A 72 -9.15 19.26 16.72
C GLU A 72 -8.78 20.73 16.94
N ILE A 73 -7.49 21.05 16.90
CA ILE A 73 -6.99 22.42 17.05
C ILE A 73 -7.55 23.32 15.94
N ARG A 74 -7.61 22.82 14.71
CA ARG A 74 -8.11 23.58 13.57
C ARG A 74 -9.57 23.96 13.74
N HIS A 75 -10.40 23.03 14.20
CA HIS A 75 -11.81 23.30 14.45
C HIS A 75 -12.00 24.40 15.50
N GLU A 76 -11.23 24.37 16.59
CA GLU A 76 -11.29 25.41 17.63
C GLU A 76 -10.83 26.77 17.09
N LYS A 77 -9.70 26.82 16.38
CA LYS A 77 -9.18 28.06 15.79
C LYS A 77 -10.13 28.63 14.75
N ASP A 78 -10.73 27.80 13.90
CA ASP A 78 -11.69 28.25 12.88
C ASP A 78 -12.95 28.87 13.54
N ALA A 79 -13.43 28.30 14.66
CA ALA A 79 -14.53 28.87 15.43
C ALA A 79 -14.16 30.21 16.10
N GLU A 80 -12.93 30.31 16.64
CA GLU A 80 -12.41 31.55 17.23
C GLU A 80 -12.30 32.66 16.17
N ILE A 81 -11.78 32.35 14.99
CA ILE A 81 -11.70 33.27 13.86
C ILE A 81 -13.09 33.78 13.47
N ALA A 82 -14.07 32.89 13.33
CA ALA A 82 -15.45 33.29 12.99
C ALA A 82 -16.04 34.26 14.02
N SER A 83 -15.84 34.00 15.32
CA SER A 83 -16.29 34.89 16.40
C SER A 83 -15.60 36.26 16.33
N LEU A 84 -14.29 36.28 16.11
CA LEU A 84 -13.52 37.53 15.98
C LEU A 84 -13.97 38.33 14.75
N GLU A 85 -14.25 37.68 13.62
CA GLU A 85 -14.76 38.34 12.42
C GLU A 85 -16.14 38.98 12.66
N GLU A 86 -17.03 38.33 13.42
CA GLU A 86 -18.32 38.91 13.81
C GLU A 86 -18.15 40.13 14.71
N GLN A 87 -17.26 40.04 15.71
CA GLN A 87 -16.97 41.16 16.61
C GLN A 87 -16.40 42.36 15.84
N VAL A 88 -15.47 42.12 14.91
CA VAL A 88 -14.90 43.18 14.06
C VAL A 88 -15.99 43.83 13.20
N LYS A 89 -16.86 43.04 12.54
CA LYS A 89 -17.99 43.56 11.76
C LYS A 89 -18.95 44.39 12.62
N ALA A 90 -19.28 43.92 13.82
CA ALA A 90 -20.13 44.65 14.75
C ALA A 90 -19.51 46.00 15.15
N LEU A 91 -18.23 46.01 15.50
CA LEU A 91 -17.50 47.24 15.85
C LEU A 91 -17.39 48.21 14.66
N GLN A 92 -17.10 47.72 13.46
CA GLN A 92 -17.07 48.54 12.25
C GLN A 92 -18.44 49.16 11.95
N SER A 93 -19.52 48.38 12.07
CA SER A 93 -20.88 48.90 11.88
C SER A 93 -21.27 49.95 12.93
N LYS A 94 -20.82 49.78 14.17
CA LYS A 94 -21.04 50.73 15.27
C LYS A 94 -20.21 52.01 15.10
N ALA A 95 -18.99 51.91 14.59
CA ALA A 95 -18.13 53.06 14.29
C ALA A 95 -18.57 53.81 13.02
N ALA A 96 -19.22 53.14 12.07
CA ALA A 96 -19.74 53.73 10.84
C ALA A 96 -21.11 54.43 11.01
N LYS A 97 -21.74 54.33 12.18
CA LYS A 97 -22.97 55.06 12.49
C LYS A 97 -22.58 56.43 13.08
N PRO A 98 -22.93 57.56 12.43
CA PRO A 98 -22.59 58.91 12.89
C PRO A 98 -23.29 59.28 14.20
#